data_AF-A0A1L7NQ04-F1
#
_entry.id   AF-A0A1L7NQ04-F1
#
_cell.length_a   1.000
_cell.length_b   1.000
_cell.length_c   1.000
_cell.angle_alpha   90.00
_cell.angle_beta   90.00
_cell.angle_gamma   90.00
#
_symmetry.space_group_name_H-M   'P 1'
#
loop_
_entity.id
_entity.type
_entity.pdbx_description
1 polymer ?
#
loop_
_entity_poly.entity_id
_entity_poly.type
_entity_poly.pdbx_seq_one_letter_code
_entity_poly.pdbx_strand_id
1 'polypeptide(L)'
;MSTATLTPEADALEAVFNQVQRAIADSGLASEILEDYLADYEHDAKYGATAGRFNLQRFRGYLQGLYASGVLPDADYDQVNARLVKAFNL
;
A
#
# COMPACT_ATOMS: atom_id res chain seq x y z
N MET A 1 -25.35 11.52 -5.15
CA MET A 1 -24.05 10.82 -5.29
C MET A 1 -23.16 11.33 -4.17
N SER A 2 -22.92 10.52 -3.14
CA SER A 2 -22.05 10.92 -2.03
C SER A 2 -20.61 10.98 -2.53
N THR A 3 -20.05 12.18 -2.62
CA THR A 3 -18.60 12.38 -2.62
C THR A 3 -18.12 12.01 -1.22
N ALA A 4 -17.81 10.73 -1.01
CA ALA A 4 -17.07 10.33 0.18
C ALA A 4 -15.73 11.07 0.13
N THR A 5 -15.52 12.00 1.04
CA THR A 5 -14.22 12.62 1.25
C THR A 5 -13.26 11.49 1.61
N LEU A 6 -12.38 11.10 0.68
CA LEU A 6 -11.31 10.15 0.96
C LEU A 6 -10.45 10.75 2.08
N THR A 7 -10.13 9.94 3.09
CA THR A 7 -9.24 10.40 4.17
C THR A 7 -7.82 10.51 3.62
N PRO A 8 -6.95 11.36 4.20
CA PRO A 8 -5.56 11.45 3.79
C PRO A 8 -4.82 10.10 3.75
N GLU A 9 -5.21 9.17 4.62
CA GLU A 9 -4.72 7.79 4.66
C GLU A 9 -5.15 6.98 3.44
N ALA A 10 -6.42 7.11 3.03
CA ALA A 10 -6.96 6.40 1.88
C ALA A 10 -6.28 6.87 0.57
N ASP A 11 -6.15 8.18 0.39
CA ASP A 11 -5.46 8.78 -0.76
C ASP A 11 -3.98 8.34 -0.81
N ALA A 12 -3.33 8.31 0.35
CA ALA A 12 -1.93 7.87 0.43
C ALA A 12 -1.78 6.40 0.08
N LEU A 13 -2.64 5.51 0.61
CA LEU A 13 -2.60 4.08 0.30
C LEU A 13 -2.86 3.82 -1.18
N GLU A 14 -3.85 4.47 -1.79
CA GLU A 14 -4.13 4.32 -3.22
C GLU A 14 -2.93 4.74 -4.07
N ALA A 15 -2.30 5.88 -3.75
CA ALA A 15 -1.10 6.32 -4.45
C ALA A 15 0.08 5.35 -4.27
N VAL A 16 0.22 4.78 -3.08
CA VAL A 16 1.25 3.78 -2.75
C VAL A 16 1.03 2.50 -3.55
N PHE A 17 -0.18 1.93 -3.55
CA PHE A 17 -0.50 0.73 -4.34
C PHE A 17 -0.20 0.94 -5.82
N ASN A 18 -0.68 2.04 -6.40
CA ASN A 18 -0.46 2.38 -7.81
C ASN A 18 1.02 2.57 -8.16
N GLN A 19 1.82 3.12 -7.25
CA GLN A 19 3.25 3.30 -7.48
C GLN A 19 3.99 1.96 -7.39
N VAL A 20 3.74 1.18 -6.33
CA VAL A 20 4.40 -0.11 -6.11
C VAL A 20 4.03 -1.08 -7.22
N GLN A 21 2.77 -1.15 -7.65
CA GLN A 21 2.34 -2.06 -8.73
C GLN A 21 3.06 -1.78 -10.04
N ARG A 22 3.29 -0.51 -10.38
CA ARG A 22 4.08 -0.15 -11.56
C ARG A 22 5.55 -0.55 -11.42
N ALA A 23 6.13 -0.38 -10.23
CA ALA A 23 7.53 -0.71 -9.98
C ALA A 23 7.79 -2.23 -10.01
N ILE A 24 6.81 -3.05 -9.62
CA ILE A 24 6.96 -4.50 -9.51
C ILE A 24 6.28 -5.29 -10.64
N ALA A 25 5.82 -4.63 -11.71
CA ALA A 25 4.99 -5.24 -12.76
C ALA A 25 5.61 -6.50 -13.40
N ASP A 26 6.94 -6.59 -13.46
CA ASP A 26 7.66 -7.74 -14.01
C ASP A 26 7.88 -8.88 -13.00
N SER A 27 7.49 -8.68 -11.73
CA SER A 27 7.60 -9.66 -10.64
C SER A 27 6.24 -10.25 -10.31
N GLY A 28 5.96 -11.44 -10.84
CA GLY A 28 4.66 -12.11 -10.68
C GLY A 28 4.27 -12.35 -9.21
N LEU A 29 5.17 -12.96 -8.43
CA LEU A 29 4.91 -13.23 -7.00
C LEU A 29 4.74 -11.93 -6.20
N ALA A 30 5.54 -10.90 -6.48
CA ALA A 30 5.40 -9.63 -5.78
C ALA A 30 4.05 -8.97 -6.11
N SER A 31 3.64 -8.98 -7.37
CA SER A 31 2.34 -8.45 -7.81
C SER A 31 1.18 -9.19 -7.16
N GLU A 32 1.22 -10.52 -7.08
CA GLU A 32 0.19 -11.34 -6.42
C GLU A 32 0.05 -10.95 -4.93
N ILE A 33 1.17 -10.83 -4.21
CA ILE A 33 1.14 -10.43 -2.80
C ILE A 33 0.63 -8.98 -2.64
N LEU A 34 0.94 -8.08 -3.58
CA LEU A 34 0.43 -6.71 -3.54
C LEU A 34 -1.09 -6.66 -3.75
N GLU A 35 -1.61 -7.49 -4.65
CA GLU A 35 -3.04 -7.64 -4.91
C GLU A 35 -3.79 -8.16 -3.67
N ASP A 36 -3.20 -9.09 -2.91
CA ASP A 36 -3.76 -9.54 -1.63
C ASP A 36 -3.89 -8.38 -0.61
N TYR A 37 -2.86 -7.54 -0.48
CA TYR A 37 -2.93 -6.35 0.38
C TYR A 37 -3.98 -5.34 -0.10
N LEU A 38 -4.15 -5.18 -1.41
CA LEU A 38 -5.18 -4.31 -1.98
C LEU A 38 -6.58 -4.86 -1.68
N ALA A 39 -6.78 -6.17 -1.85
CA ALA A 39 -8.06 -6.82 -1.56
C ALA A 39 -8.43 -6.71 -0.07
N ASP A 40 -7.45 -6.87 0.83
CA ASP A 40 -7.66 -6.67 2.27
C ASP A 40 -8.01 -5.21 2.59
N TYR A 41 -7.35 -4.24 1.95
CA TYR A 41 -7.66 -2.81 2.11
C TYR A 41 -9.06 -2.46 1.60
N GLU A 42 -9.44 -2.93 0.40
CA GLU A 42 -10.76 -2.71 -0.17
C GLU A 42 -11.87 -3.37 0.66
N HIS A 43 -11.59 -4.54 1.23
CA HIS A 43 -12.50 -5.20 2.16
C HIS A 43 -12.74 -4.31 3.39
N ASP A 44 -11.69 -3.80 4.02
CA ASP A 44 -11.82 -2.93 5.20
C ASP A 44 -12.47 -1.58 4.85
N ALA A 45 -12.22 -1.03 3.66
CA ALA A 45 -12.89 0.17 3.18
C ALA A 45 -14.40 -0.05 2.98
N LYS A 46 -14.79 -1.23 2.49
CA LYS A 46 -16.20 -1.60 2.23
C LYS A 46 -16.97 -1.96 3.50
N TYR A 47 -16.35 -2.70 4.41
CA TYR A 47 -16.99 -3.27 5.59
C TYR A 47 -16.64 -2.55 6.90
N GLY A 48 -15.83 -1.49 6.82
CA GLY A 48 -15.34 -0.71 7.95
C GLY A 48 -14.05 -1.27 8.55
N ALA A 49 -13.23 -0.39 9.12
CA ALA A 49 -11.91 -0.72 9.68
C ALA A 49 -11.93 -1.79 10.79
N THR A 50 -13.09 -2.09 11.39
CA THR A 50 -13.26 -3.19 12.35
C THR A 50 -13.17 -4.58 11.72
N ALA A 51 -13.26 -4.69 10.40
CA ALA A 51 -12.98 -5.94 9.69
C ALA A 51 -11.50 -6.35 9.82
N GLY A 52 -10.60 -5.37 9.95
CA GLY A 52 -9.23 -5.53 10.41
C GLY A 52 -8.37 -6.48 9.57
N ARG A 53 -8.65 -6.60 8.26
CA ARG A 53 -7.86 -7.44 7.36
C ARG A 53 -6.57 -6.74 6.95
N PHE A 54 -6.67 -5.47 6.58
CA PHE A 54 -5.52 -4.70 6.18
C PHE A 54 -4.66 -4.34 7.39
N ASN A 55 -3.39 -4.74 7.35
CA ASN A 55 -2.43 -4.44 8.40
C ASN A 55 -1.29 -3.59 7.84
N LEU A 56 -1.32 -2.29 8.18
CA LEU A 56 -0.32 -1.32 7.73
C LEU A 56 1.12 -1.72 8.09
N GLN A 57 1.33 -2.30 9.28
CA GLN A 57 2.69 -2.69 9.71
C GLN A 57 3.22 -3.86 8.86
N ARG A 58 2.38 -4.86 8.57
CA ARG A 58 2.76 -5.97 7.68
C ARG A 58 3.02 -5.48 6.27
N PHE A 59 2.16 -4.59 5.77
CA PHE A 59 2.36 -3.97 4.46
C PHE A 59 3.67 -3.20 4.37
N ARG A 60 4.03 -2.40 5.39
CA ARG A 60 5.34 -1.74 5.46
C ARG A 60 6.50 -2.73 5.47
N GLY A 61 6.37 -3.85 6.18
CA GLY A 61 7.38 -4.92 6.17
C GLY A 61 7.55 -5.56 4.79
N TYR A 62 6.46 -5.76 4.06
CA TYR A 62 6.50 -6.22 2.67
C TYR A 62 7.24 -5.22 1.76
N LEU A 63 6.94 -3.92 1.85
CA LEU A 63 7.66 -2.88 1.09
C LEU A 63 9.16 -2.85 1.41
N GLN A 64 9.51 -3.00 2.69
CA GLN A 64 10.90 -3.14 3.13
C GLN A 64 11.59 -4.36 2.51
N GLY A 65 10.89 -5.50 2.43
CA GLY A 65 11.39 -6.71 1.79
C GLY A 65 11.61 -6.54 0.29
N LEU A 66 10.69 -5.87 -0.42
CA LEU A 66 10.86 -5.55 -1.84
C LEU A 66 12.07 -4.65 -2.08
N TYR A 67 12.28 -3.64 -1.25
CA TYR A 67 13.46 -2.78 -1.33
C TYR A 67 14.74 -3.56 -1.04
N ALA A 68 14.78 -4.33 0.05
CA ALA A 68 15.96 -5.11 0.45
C ALA A 68 16.36 -6.17 -0.59
N SER A 69 15.39 -6.68 -1.37
CA SER A 69 15.63 -7.64 -2.45
C SER A 69 15.94 -6.98 -3.81
N GLY A 70 15.90 -5.65 -3.91
CA GLY A 70 16.12 -4.90 -5.14
C GLY A 70 14.95 -4.94 -6.13
N VAL A 71 13.79 -5.47 -5.72
CA VAL A 71 12.57 -5.52 -6.56
C VAL A 71 11.89 -4.16 -6.62
N LEU A 72 11.84 -3.43 -5.51
CA LEU A 72 11.37 -2.05 -5.47
C LEU A 72 12.57 -1.10 -5.48
N PRO A 73 12.72 -0.24 -6.51
CA PRO A 73 13.85 0.70 -6.57
C PRO A 73 13.87 1.67 -5.40
N ASP A 74 15.08 2.11 -5.00
CA ASP A 74 15.31 3.04 -3.89
C ASP A 74 14.49 4.33 -4.00
N ALA A 75 14.50 4.96 -5.17
CA ALA A 75 13.74 6.19 -5.43
C ALA A 75 12.22 5.99 -5.31
N ASP A 76 11.71 4.80 -5.64
CA ASP A 76 10.31 4.48 -5.41
C ASP A 76 10.07 4.25 -3.92
N TYR A 77 10.86 3.38 -3.28
CA TYR A 77 10.73 3.05 -1.86
C TYR A 77 10.72 4.29 -0.95
N ASP A 78 11.63 5.24 -1.15
CA ASP A 78 11.69 6.48 -0.38
C ASP A 78 10.41 7.31 -0.53
N GLN A 79 9.88 7.44 -1.76
CA GLN A 79 8.63 8.14 -2.01
C GLN A 79 7.45 7.43 -1.36
N VAL A 80 7.38 6.09 -1.47
CA VAL A 80 6.31 5.29 -0.88
C VAL A 80 6.32 5.44 0.64
N ASN A 81 7.50 5.30 1.25
CA ASN A 81 7.68 5.41 2.70
C ASN A 81 7.36 6.83 3.22
N ALA A 82 7.80 7.87 2.51
CA ALA A 82 7.48 9.26 2.87
C ALA A 82 5.96 9.54 2.87
N ARG A 83 5.23 9.00 1.88
CA ARG A 83 3.75 9.10 1.82
C ARG A 83 3.10 8.43 3.04
N LEU A 84 3.54 7.22 3.37
CA LEU A 84 3.00 6.46 4.52
C LEU A 84 3.31 7.17 5.85
N VAL A 85 4.54 7.63 6.06
CA VAL A 85 4.92 8.35 7.28
C VAL A 85 4.07 9.61 7.46
N LYS A 86 3.89 10.39 6.39
CA LYS A 86 3.08 11.61 6.42
C LYS A 86 1.61 11.33 6.70
N ALA A 87 1.02 10.33 6.06
CA ALA A 87 -0.41 10.07 6.15
C ALA A 87 -0.82 9.43 7.49
N PHE A 88 0.04 8.56 8.05
CA PHE A 88 -0.28 7.80 9.26
C PHE A 88 0.41 8.33 10.53
N ASN A 89 1.12 9.46 10.45
CA ASN A 89 1.88 10.05 11.57
C ASN A 89 2.81 9.03 12.26
N LEU A 90 3.61 8.32 11.45
CA LEU A 90 4.50 7.23 11.89
C LEU A 90 5.86 7.72 12.39
#